data_AF-A0A7W7DAL8-F1
#
_entry.id   AF-A0A7W7DAL8-F1
#
_cell.length_a   1.000
_cell.length_b   1.000
_cell.length_c   1.000
_cell.angle_alpha   90.00
_cell.angle_beta   90.00
_cell.angle_gamma   90.00
#
_symmetry.space_group_name_H-M   'P 1'
#
loop_
_entity.id
_entity.type
_entity.pdbx_description
1 polymer ?
#
loop_
_entity_poly.entity_id
_entity_poly.type
_entity_poly.pdbx_seq_one_letter_code
_entity_poly.pdbx_strand_id
1 'polypeptide(L)'
;MGTGTPGGVDGGRTTVDAGLVGYLRRNRGDADWLVAVSSSREASPLILATGGEPVLAMGGFSGSDPAMTVAKLQRYVAAGRLKYVVLGGGMGGSRGQDGELATWVRSHGTEVPASEYGGTGTGGTLYRLG
;
A
#
# COMPACT_ATOMS: atom_id res chain seq x y z
N MET A 1 -22.96 -12.96 -36.01
CA MET A 1 -21.74 -13.10 -35.17
C MET A 1 -21.42 -11.72 -34.61
N GLY A 2 -22.02 -11.35 -33.49
CA GLY A 2 -21.74 -10.07 -32.82
C GLY A 2 -20.67 -10.28 -31.75
N THR A 3 -19.53 -9.62 -31.89
CA THR A 3 -18.47 -9.56 -30.88
C THR A 3 -18.93 -8.68 -29.73
N GLY A 4 -19.54 -9.28 -28.72
CA GLY A 4 -19.84 -8.62 -27.45
C GLY A 4 -18.65 -8.75 -26.52
N THR A 5 -17.84 -7.69 -26.40
CA THR A 5 -16.93 -7.49 -25.27
C THR A 5 -17.79 -7.24 -24.03
N PRO A 6 -17.75 -8.08 -22.98
CA PRO A 6 -18.30 -7.69 -21.69
C PRO A 6 -17.24 -6.81 -21.01
N GLY A 7 -17.22 -5.52 -21.37
CA GLY A 7 -16.52 -4.51 -20.59
C GLY A 7 -17.28 -4.33 -19.28
N GLY A 8 -16.70 -4.87 -18.21
CA GLY A 8 -17.30 -4.95 -16.89
C GLY A 8 -17.70 -3.60 -16.31
N VAL A 9 -18.80 -3.65 -15.58
CA VAL A 9 -19.37 -2.57 -14.78
C VAL A 9 -18.43 -2.22 -13.61
N ASP A 10 -17.52 -1.26 -13.77
CA ASP A 10 -16.74 -0.73 -12.65
C ASP A 10 -17.53 0.33 -11.87
N GLY A 11 -18.59 -0.14 -11.22
CA GLY A 11 -19.32 0.63 -10.23
C GLY A 11 -18.47 0.83 -8.98
N GLY A 12 -17.84 2.00 -8.85
CA GLY A 12 -17.59 2.70 -7.58
C GLY A 12 -16.93 1.91 -6.43
N ARG A 13 -16.18 0.84 -6.71
CA ARG A 13 -15.29 0.20 -5.74
C ARG A 13 -13.95 0.85 -5.91
N THR A 14 -13.34 1.31 -4.82
CA THR A 14 -11.92 1.67 -4.80
C THR A 14 -11.16 0.40 -5.19
N THR A 15 -10.88 0.25 -6.48
CA THR A 15 -10.28 -0.95 -7.04
C THR A 15 -8.85 -0.98 -6.59
N VAL A 16 -8.59 -1.75 -5.54
CA VAL A 16 -7.25 -2.20 -5.22
C VAL A 16 -6.75 -2.92 -6.47
N ASP A 17 -5.64 -2.45 -7.02
CA ASP A 17 -5.06 -3.01 -8.23
C ASP A 17 -4.67 -4.48 -7.99
N ALA A 18 -5.31 -5.40 -8.72
CA ALA A 18 -5.05 -6.83 -8.59
C ALA A 18 -3.60 -7.18 -8.96
N GLY A 19 -3.00 -6.41 -9.87
CA GLY A 19 -1.60 -6.51 -10.24
C GLY A 19 -0.67 -6.14 -9.09
N LEU A 20 -0.98 -5.07 -8.35
CA LEU A 20 -0.28 -4.68 -7.12
C LEU A 20 -0.34 -5.80 -6.06
N VAL A 21 -1.53 -6.35 -5.80
CA VAL A 21 -1.69 -7.45 -4.83
C VAL A 21 -0.86 -8.67 -5.24
N GLY A 22 -0.91 -9.04 -6.53
CA GLY A 22 -0.10 -10.14 -7.06
C GLY A 22 1.40 -9.89 -6.93
N TYR A 23 1.85 -8.67 -7.19
CA TYR A 23 3.25 -8.27 -7.04
C TYR A 23 3.70 -8.37 -5.58
N LEU A 24 2.92 -7.80 -4.64
CA LEU A 24 3.25 -7.84 -3.22
C LEU A 24 3.34 -9.28 -2.71
N ARG A 25 2.40 -10.15 -3.09
CA ARG A 25 2.42 -11.57 -2.70
C ARG A 25 3.66 -12.30 -3.17
N ARG A 26 4.04 -12.09 -4.44
CA ARG A 26 5.23 -12.73 -5.03
C ARG A 26 6.53 -12.25 -4.39
N ASN A 27 6.57 -11.00 -3.95
CA ASN A 27 7.80 -10.39 -3.44
C ASN A 27 7.86 -10.24 -1.90
N ARG A 28 6.79 -10.62 -1.17
CA ARG A 28 6.72 -10.55 0.30
C ARG A 28 7.87 -11.33 0.96
N GLY A 29 8.16 -12.53 0.47
CA GLY A 29 9.04 -13.47 1.17
C GLY A 29 8.53 -13.73 2.60
N ASP A 30 9.43 -13.74 3.58
CA ASP A 30 9.11 -14.00 4.99
C ASP A 30 8.61 -12.78 5.78
N ALA A 31 8.24 -11.69 5.11
CA ALA A 31 7.76 -10.49 5.79
C ALA A 31 6.43 -10.73 6.52
N ASP A 32 6.31 -10.23 7.74
CA ASP A 32 5.10 -10.33 8.55
C ASP A 32 3.92 -9.61 7.89
N TRP A 33 4.17 -8.46 7.26
CA TRP A 33 3.15 -7.65 6.60
C TRP A 33 3.36 -7.63 5.09
N LEU A 34 2.26 -7.74 4.35
CA LEU A 34 2.26 -7.67 2.89
C LEU A 34 2.68 -6.28 2.41
N VAL A 35 2.15 -5.24 3.05
CA VAL A 35 2.43 -3.83 2.76
C VAL A 35 2.06 -2.95 3.95
N ALA A 36 2.71 -1.80 4.10
CA ALA A 36 2.28 -0.74 5.01
C ALA A 36 1.63 0.43 4.26
N VAL A 37 0.68 1.09 4.89
CA VAL A 37 -0.07 2.23 4.34
C VAL A 37 -0.22 3.34 5.37
N SER A 38 -0.62 4.52 4.93
CA SER A 38 -0.62 5.73 5.75
C SER A 38 -1.66 5.68 6.88
N SER A 39 -2.79 5.01 6.66
CA SER A 39 -3.89 4.96 7.63
C SER A 39 -4.70 3.67 7.59
N SER A 40 -5.46 3.39 8.64
CA SER A 40 -6.39 2.25 8.69
C SER A 40 -7.50 2.32 7.62
N ARG A 41 -7.83 3.52 7.13
CA ARG A 41 -8.78 3.72 6.01
C ARG A 41 -8.22 3.20 4.70
N GLU A 42 -6.92 3.34 4.49
CA GLU A 42 -6.21 2.76 3.34
C GLU A 42 -6.00 1.25 3.52
N ALA A 43 -5.77 0.79 4.77
CA ALA A 43 -5.51 -0.62 5.05
C ALA A 43 -6.76 -1.50 4.85
N SER A 44 -7.93 -1.02 5.29
CA SER A 44 -9.20 -1.77 5.23
C SER A 44 -9.51 -2.38 3.86
N PRO A 45 -9.55 -1.62 2.75
CA PRO A 45 -9.83 -2.19 1.43
C PRO A 45 -8.73 -3.14 0.93
N LEU A 46 -7.46 -2.91 1.30
CA LEU A 46 -6.36 -3.81 0.94
C LEU A 46 -6.46 -5.16 1.67
N ILE A 47 -6.80 -5.15 2.96
CA ILE A 47 -6.99 -6.40 3.73
C ILE A 47 -8.12 -7.22 3.11
N LEU A 48 -9.23 -6.59 2.75
CA LEU A 48 -10.34 -7.28 2.11
C LEU A 48 -9.98 -7.80 0.71
N ALA A 49 -9.31 -6.99 -0.11
CA ALA A 49 -8.89 -7.38 -1.46
C ALA A 49 -7.84 -8.49 -1.48
N THR A 50 -7.01 -8.56 -0.44
CA THR A 50 -6.00 -9.61 -0.26
C THR A 50 -6.55 -10.85 0.45
N GLY A 51 -7.85 -10.91 0.75
CA GLY A 51 -8.45 -12.07 1.41
C GLY A 51 -7.99 -12.26 2.86
N GLY A 52 -7.66 -11.16 3.56
CA GLY A 52 -7.30 -11.15 4.97
C GLY A 52 -5.79 -11.13 5.26
N GLU A 53 -4.96 -10.78 4.28
CA GLU A 53 -3.52 -10.68 4.54
C GLU A 53 -3.16 -9.48 5.42
N PRO A 54 -2.10 -9.62 6.24
CA PRO A 54 -1.69 -8.58 7.17
C PRO A 54 -1.20 -7.33 6.43
N VAL A 55 -1.90 -6.22 6.62
CA VAL A 55 -1.53 -4.88 6.14
C VAL A 55 -1.25 -3.98 7.35
N LEU A 56 -0.11 -3.30 7.35
CA LEU A 56 0.30 -2.45 8.45
C LEU A 56 -0.22 -1.02 8.24
N ALA A 57 -1.15 -0.57 9.09
CA ALA A 57 -1.51 0.83 9.15
C ALA A 57 -0.47 1.60 9.96
N MET A 58 0.19 2.58 9.33
CA MET A 58 1.15 3.45 10.02
C MET A 58 0.48 4.54 10.85
N GLY A 59 -0.80 4.81 10.61
CA GLY A 59 -1.62 5.77 11.34
C GLY A 59 -3.03 5.26 11.64
N GLY A 60 -3.66 5.83 12.66
CA GLY A 60 -5.05 5.54 13.03
C GLY A 60 -6.08 6.21 12.13
N PHE A 61 -7.36 5.95 12.40
CA PHE A 61 -8.50 6.46 11.62
C PHE A 61 -8.65 8.00 11.67
N SER A 62 -8.33 8.61 12.81
CA SER A 62 -8.39 10.06 13.06
C SER A 62 -7.02 10.72 13.25
N GLY A 63 -5.93 9.96 13.16
CA GLY A 63 -4.58 10.41 13.51
C GLY A 63 -4.31 10.55 15.02
N SER A 64 -5.27 10.19 15.88
CA SER A 64 -5.16 10.30 17.36
C SER A 64 -4.70 9.00 18.06
N ASP A 65 -4.77 7.87 17.36
CA ASP A 65 -4.27 6.57 17.84
C ASP A 65 -2.73 6.56 17.79
N PRO A 66 -2.01 5.80 18.65
CA PRO A 66 -0.55 5.79 18.65
C PRO A 66 0.01 5.49 17.26
N ALA A 67 0.47 6.54 16.59
CA ALA A 67 1.02 6.42 15.25
C ALA A 67 2.32 5.64 15.29
N MET A 68 2.59 4.92 14.20
CA MET A 68 3.91 4.36 13.92
C MET A 68 4.98 5.46 14.11
N THR A 69 6.17 5.07 14.56
CA THR A 69 7.32 5.99 14.59
C THR A 69 8.36 5.55 13.59
N VAL A 70 9.20 6.48 13.12
CA VAL A 70 10.31 6.16 12.21
C VAL A 70 11.21 5.07 12.81
N ALA A 71 11.51 5.15 14.11
CA ALA A 71 12.32 4.14 14.80
C ALA A 71 11.68 2.73 14.78
N LYS A 72 10.35 2.62 14.91
CA LYS A 72 9.66 1.32 14.79
C LYS A 72 9.66 0.82 13.34
N LEU A 73 9.41 1.71 12.39
CA LEU A 73 9.45 1.38 10.96
C LEU A 73 10.82 0.83 10.56
N GLN A 74 11.89 1.53 10.96
CA GLN A 74 13.28 1.09 10.74
C GLN A 74 13.54 -0.29 11.32
N ARG A 75 13.08 -0.57 12.54
CA ARG A 75 13.24 -1.90 13.16
C ARG A 75 12.53 -3.00 12.38
N TYR A 76 11.34 -2.74 11.83
CA TYR A 76 10.63 -3.74 11.02
C TYR A 76 11.31 -3.99 9.68
N VAL A 77 11.84 -2.95 9.04
CA VAL A 77 12.60 -3.07 7.81
C VAL A 77 13.90 -3.84 8.05
N ALA A 78 14.67 -3.46 9.07
CA ALA A 78 15.93 -4.12 9.41
C ALA A 78 15.74 -5.59 9.82
N ALA A 79 14.60 -5.92 10.45
CA ALA A 79 14.23 -7.29 10.78
C ALA A 79 13.62 -8.07 9.60
N GLY A 80 13.50 -7.47 8.42
CA GLY A 80 12.87 -8.10 7.24
C GLY A 80 11.35 -8.30 7.35
N ARG A 81 10.73 -7.76 8.39
CA ARG A 81 9.29 -7.93 8.69
C ARG A 81 8.41 -7.04 7.83
N LEU A 82 8.96 -5.96 7.28
CA LEU A 82 8.28 -5.05 6.36
C LEU A 82 9.20 -4.68 5.20
N LYS A 83 8.70 -4.84 3.96
CA LYS A 83 9.45 -4.53 2.74
C LYS A 83 8.80 -3.49 1.84
N TYR A 84 7.49 -3.29 1.97
CA TYR A 84 6.72 -2.47 1.04
C TYR A 84 5.86 -1.46 1.77
N VAL A 85 5.83 -0.24 1.25
CA VAL A 85 4.97 0.85 1.74
C VAL A 85 4.28 1.50 0.56
N VAL A 86 2.98 1.72 0.64
CA VAL A 86 2.24 2.55 -0.31
C VAL A 86 1.98 3.90 0.33
N LEU A 87 2.38 4.96 -0.36
CA LEU A 87 2.09 6.35 0.03
C LEU A 87 1.15 6.98 -1.01
N GLY A 88 0.17 7.77 -0.56
CA GLY A 88 -0.62 8.62 -1.47
C GLY A 88 -1.72 7.92 -2.28
N GLY A 89 -2.30 6.83 -1.78
CA GLY A 89 -3.39 6.11 -2.46
C GLY A 89 -4.74 6.25 -1.77
N GLY A 90 -5.73 6.85 -2.46
CA GLY A 90 -7.15 6.71 -2.11
C GLY A 90 -7.77 7.80 -1.22
N MET A 91 -9.10 7.88 -1.30
CA MET A 91 -9.99 8.97 -0.86
C MET A 91 -9.89 9.31 0.65
N GLY A 92 -8.92 10.14 1.00
CA GLY A 92 -8.68 10.59 2.36
C GLY A 92 -7.53 11.59 2.39
N GLY A 93 -7.79 12.77 1.82
CA GLY A 93 -6.80 13.77 1.44
C GLY A 93 -5.65 14.00 2.44
N SER A 94 -4.46 14.16 1.85
CA SER A 94 -3.24 14.87 2.29
C SER A 94 -2.67 14.67 3.70
N ARG A 95 -3.42 14.22 4.71
CA ARG A 95 -2.94 14.20 6.10
C ARG A 95 -1.97 13.07 6.43
N GLY A 96 -1.81 12.08 5.55
CA GLY A 96 -0.84 10.99 5.69
C GLY A 96 0.40 11.09 4.79
N GLN A 97 0.43 12.04 3.85
CA GLN A 97 1.45 12.12 2.80
C GLN A 97 2.68 12.98 3.17
N ASP A 98 2.54 13.82 4.20
CA ASP A 98 3.53 14.84 4.58
C ASP A 98 4.10 14.63 5.99
N GLY A 99 3.88 13.44 6.56
CA GLY A 99 4.42 13.07 7.88
C GLY A 99 5.88 12.61 7.83
N GLU A 100 6.55 12.63 8.98
CA GLU A 100 7.95 12.19 9.14
C GLU A 100 8.20 10.77 8.57
N LEU A 101 7.22 9.87 8.71
CA LEU A 101 7.25 8.52 8.13
C LEU A 101 7.27 8.54 6.61
N ALA A 102 6.41 9.34 5.97
CA ALA A 102 6.35 9.45 4.52
C ALA A 102 7.65 10.04 3.97
N THR A 103 8.19 11.07 4.63
CA THR A 103 9.50 11.64 4.31
C THR A 103 10.62 10.60 4.43
N TRP A 104 10.63 9.82 5.52
CA TRP A 104 11.64 8.78 5.72
C TRP A 104 11.54 7.69 4.64
N VAL A 105 10.33 7.23 4.33
CA VAL A 105 10.08 6.23 3.27
C VAL A 105 10.52 6.74 1.91
N ARG A 106 10.24 8.00 1.55
CA ARG A 106 10.72 8.58 0.29
C ARG A 106 12.24 8.70 0.23
N SER A 107 12.88 8.96 1.38
CA SER A 107 14.34 9.13 1.46
C SER A 107 15.11 7.80 1.52
N HIS A 108 14.50 6.71 1.98
CA HIS A 108 15.18 5.42 2.19
C HIS A 108 14.60 4.29 1.33
N GLY A 109 13.46 4.53 0.70
CA GLY A 109 12.79 3.58 -0.16
C GLY A 109 13.09 3.83 -1.63
N THR A 110 13.06 2.75 -2.41
CA THR A 110 13.09 2.81 -3.87
C THR A 110 11.66 2.81 -4.38
N GLU A 111 11.29 3.82 -5.16
CA GLU A 111 10.00 3.85 -5.85
C GLU A 111 9.91 2.67 -6.84
N VAL A 112 8.81 1.92 -6.74
CA VAL A 112 8.52 0.81 -7.65
C VAL A 112 7.54 1.32 -8.71
N PRO A 113 7.96 1.40 -9.99
CA PRO A 113 7.11 1.88 -11.07
C PRO A 113 5.84 1.03 -11.21
N ALA A 114 4.70 1.69 -11.49
CA ALA A 114 3.43 0.99 -11.64
C ALA A 114 3.41 -0.08 -12.74
N SER A 115 4.25 0.11 -13.77
CA SER A 115 4.46 -0.86 -14.83
C SER A 115 4.99 -2.20 -14.34
N GLU A 116 5.74 -2.26 -13.23
CA GLU A 116 6.25 -3.53 -12.67
C GLU A 116 5.13 -4.44 -12.15
N TYR A 117 4.01 -3.85 -11.75
CA TYR A 117 2.85 -4.56 -11.26
C TYR A 117 1.64 -4.45 -12.18
N GLY A 118 1.82 -3.97 -13.42
CA GLY A 118 0.77 -3.88 -14.43
C GLY A 118 -0.27 -2.77 -14.18
N GLY A 119 0.03 -1.84 -13.28
CA GLY A 119 -0.82 -0.69 -12.96
C GLY A 119 -0.58 0.50 -13.89
N THR A 120 -1.56 1.41 -13.94
CA THR A 120 -1.54 2.62 -14.78
C THR A 120 -1.06 3.89 -14.06
N GLY A 121 -0.62 3.77 -12.80
CA GLY A 121 -0.07 4.88 -12.01
C GLY A 121 -1.11 5.84 -11.41
N THR A 122 -2.40 5.56 -11.56
CA THR A 122 -3.51 6.40 -11.06
C THR A 122 -3.83 6.23 -9.57
N GLY A 123 -2.90 5.67 -8.78
CA GLY A 123 -3.07 5.34 -7.36
C GLY A 123 -1.89 5.78 -6.49
N GLY A 124 -1.81 5.24 -5.28
CA GLY A 124 -0.66 5.49 -4.39
C GLY A 124 0.64 4.95 -4.96
N THR A 125 1.74 5.61 -4.63
CA THR A 125 3.10 5.23 -5.00
C THR A 125 3.61 4.12 -4.09
N LEU A 126 4.07 3.02 -4.69
CA LEU A 126 4.70 1.91 -3.99
C LEU A 126 6.19 2.20 -3.78
N TYR A 127 6.66 2.05 -2.55
CA TYR A 127 8.07 2.13 -2.16
C TYR A 127 8.52 0.77 -1.61
N ARG A 128 9.66 0.29 -2.10
CA ARG A 128 10.39 -0.86 -1.53
C ARG A 128 11.42 -0.37 -0.53
N LEU A 129 11.41 -0.94 0.67
CA LEU A 129 12.34 -0.67 1.77
C LEU A 129 13.28 -1.87 1.94
N GLY A 130 14.59 -1.61 2.06
CA GLY A 130 15.64 -2.64 2.11
C GLY A 130 16.40 -2.69 0.80
#